data_AF-A0A0C9S290-F1
#
_entry.id   AF-A0A0C9S290-F1
#
_cell.length_a   1.000
_cell.length_b   1.000
_cell.length_c   1.000
_cell.angle_alpha   90.00
_cell.angle_beta   90.00
_cell.angle_gamma   90.00
#
_symmetry.space_group_name_H-M   'P 1'
#
loop_
_entity.id
_entity.type
_entity.pdbx_description
1 polymer ?
#
loop_
_entity_poly.entity_id
_entity_poly.type
_entity_poly.pdbx_seq_one_letter_code
_entity_poly.pdbx_strand_id
1 'polypeptide(L)'
;MAYVNVAEWKTDQVCEWLKGLDNSVLPYVHSFTNNKVNGQQLLSLRPEDLEQLGVLKVGHQEIILEAVEYLRNFHYELDRENLQLLALRLACQAHSLHNELFRQTDSKPVATQTLSDVVGVVTSVKPLVRWLDKPPFSGQAEYNDRKTQLLKLSIEMATCAQRDRFAEKPIEEIRATCDELAQLADYIIRDISDPMILQPASLDLATLKKRPGDDLGFYILPSFHGTHQIAEVKFSSVAHQCAKMEEGDEIVQVIPTTLFQVETYKSIRAISETRAKRTRYMETHFYYL
;
A
#
# COMPACT_ATOMS: atom_id res chain seq x y z
N MET A 1 2.26 -16.79 -14.86
CA MET A 1 1.92 -15.63 -14.01
C MET A 1 3.20 -14.89 -13.69
N ALA A 2 3.24 -13.57 -13.82
CA ALA A 2 4.35 -12.81 -13.28
C ALA A 2 4.23 -12.84 -11.76
N TYR A 3 5.34 -13.04 -11.03
CA TYR A 3 5.40 -12.87 -9.58
C TYR A 3 6.71 -12.15 -9.23
N VAL A 4 6.72 -11.32 -8.19
CA VAL A 4 7.96 -10.76 -7.62
C VAL A 4 8.24 -11.53 -6.35
N ASN A 5 9.32 -12.31 -6.35
CA ASN A 5 9.78 -12.96 -5.14
C ASN A 5 10.81 -12.07 -4.45
N VAL A 6 10.35 -11.24 -3.52
CA VAL A 6 11.23 -10.35 -2.76
C VAL A 6 12.21 -11.15 -1.92
N ALA A 7 11.82 -12.32 -1.40
CA ALA A 7 12.70 -13.17 -0.59
C ALA A 7 13.95 -13.66 -1.36
N GLU A 8 13.88 -13.77 -2.68
CA GLU A 8 15.02 -14.17 -3.52
C GLU A 8 15.93 -13.01 -3.94
N TRP A 9 15.62 -11.78 -3.50
CA TRP A 9 16.44 -10.62 -3.87
C TRP A 9 17.85 -10.72 -3.30
N LYS A 10 18.83 -10.47 -4.17
CA LYS A 10 20.22 -10.29 -3.78
C LYS A 10 20.43 -8.90 -3.18
N THR A 11 21.54 -8.73 -2.46
CA THR A 11 21.93 -7.44 -1.85
C THR A 11 21.91 -6.29 -2.86
N ASP A 12 22.40 -6.51 -4.09
CA ASP A 12 22.38 -5.49 -5.13
C ASP A 12 20.95 -5.03 -5.46
N GLN A 13 20.00 -5.97 -5.56
CA GLN A 13 18.60 -5.67 -5.84
C GLN A 13 17.94 -4.92 -4.67
N VAL A 14 18.27 -5.29 -3.43
CA VAL A 14 17.84 -4.54 -2.23
C VAL A 14 18.37 -3.12 -2.25
N CYS A 15 19.64 -2.94 -2.61
CA CYS A 15 20.27 -1.62 -2.67
C CYS A 15 19.68 -0.75 -3.79
N GLU A 16 19.38 -1.34 -4.96
CA GLU A 16 18.68 -0.63 -6.04
C GLU A 16 17.26 -0.23 -5.64
N TRP A 17 16.53 -1.11 -4.95
CA TRP A 17 15.22 -0.77 -4.39
C TRP A 17 15.32 0.39 -3.38
N LEU A 18 16.30 0.35 -2.47
CA LEU A 18 16.51 1.41 -1.48
C LEU A 18 16.81 2.77 -2.12
N LYS A 19 17.50 2.78 -3.28
CA LYS A 19 17.74 3.99 -4.09
C LYS A 19 16.49 4.56 -4.75
N GLY A 20 15.42 3.77 -4.86
CA GLY A 20 14.12 4.18 -5.38
C GLY A 20 13.22 4.85 -4.34
N LEU A 21 13.61 4.84 -3.06
CA LEU A 21 12.89 5.52 -1.99
C LEU A 21 13.26 7.02 -1.94
N ASP A 22 13.01 7.67 -0.80
CA ASP A 22 13.34 9.07 -0.60
C ASP A 22 14.87 9.34 -0.62
N ASN A 23 15.28 10.49 -1.13
CA ASN A 23 16.70 10.86 -1.23
C ASN A 23 17.40 10.89 0.15
N SER A 24 16.65 11.13 1.23
CA SER A 24 17.17 11.14 2.60
C SER A 24 17.71 9.79 3.07
N VAL A 25 17.31 8.67 2.45
CA VAL A 25 17.77 7.33 2.83
C VAL A 25 18.95 6.82 1.99
N LEU A 26 19.32 7.51 0.91
CA LEU A 26 20.46 7.15 0.05
C LEU A 26 21.80 6.97 0.78
N PRO A 27 22.13 7.76 1.83
CA PRO A 27 23.38 7.56 2.58
C PRO A 27 23.53 6.16 3.21
N TYR A 28 22.42 5.45 3.45
CA TYR A 28 22.43 4.13 4.10
C TYR A 28 22.67 2.96 3.14
N VAL A 29 22.65 3.19 1.82
CA VAL A 29 22.85 2.14 0.81
C VAL A 29 24.15 1.37 1.02
N HIS A 30 25.23 2.07 1.38
CA HIS A 30 26.51 1.42 1.66
C HIS A 30 26.41 0.46 2.86
N SER A 31 25.64 0.81 3.89
CA SER A 31 25.49 0.01 5.10
C SER A 31 24.74 -1.29 4.80
N PHE A 32 23.66 -1.20 4.01
CA PHE A 32 22.94 -2.37 3.52
C PHE A 32 23.83 -3.29 2.66
N THR A 33 24.68 -2.69 1.82
CA THR A 33 25.65 -3.42 0.99
C THR A 33 26.68 -4.15 1.86
N ASN A 34 27.30 -3.44 2.81
CA ASN A 34 28.36 -3.98 3.67
C ASN A 34 27.86 -5.11 4.58
N ASN A 35 26.62 -4.99 5.06
CA ASN A 35 25.96 -6.00 5.89
C ASN A 35 25.28 -7.10 5.05
N LYS A 36 25.43 -7.07 3.72
CA LYS A 36 24.88 -8.05 2.77
C LYS A 36 23.38 -8.30 2.95
N VAL A 37 22.62 -7.25 3.26
CA VAL A 37 21.17 -7.34 3.48
C VAL A 37 20.51 -7.89 2.22
N ASN A 38 19.95 -9.10 2.31
CA ASN A 38 19.24 -9.76 1.21
C ASN A 38 17.72 -9.62 1.35
N GLY A 39 16.97 -10.15 0.39
CA GLY A 39 15.51 -10.07 0.35
C GLY A 39 14.80 -10.66 1.57
N GLN A 40 15.30 -11.78 2.11
CA GLN A 40 14.73 -12.37 3.33
C GLN A 40 14.93 -11.48 4.54
N GLN A 41 16.13 -10.91 4.69
CA GLN A 41 16.45 -9.98 5.77
C GLN A 41 15.65 -8.68 5.62
N LEU A 42 15.47 -8.19 4.38
CA LEU A 42 14.67 -7.00 4.09
C LEU A 42 13.23 -7.19 4.55
N LEU A 43 12.61 -8.32 4.24
CA LEU A 43 11.22 -8.64 4.63
C LEU A 43 11.03 -8.83 6.14
N SER A 44 12.11 -9.09 6.88
CA SER A 44 12.08 -9.28 8.34
C SER A 44 12.62 -8.10 9.14
N LEU A 45 12.94 -6.97 8.49
CA LEU A 45 13.48 -5.80 9.16
C LEU A 45 12.55 -5.28 10.26
N ARG A 46 13.17 -4.98 11.40
CA ARG A 46 12.57 -4.26 12.53
C ARG A 46 13.32 -2.95 12.80
N PRO A 47 12.72 -2.03 13.58
CA PRO A 47 13.39 -0.77 13.94
C PRO A 47 14.80 -0.99 14.52
N GLU A 48 14.99 -2.01 15.35
CA GLU A 48 16.28 -2.31 15.98
C GLU A 48 17.33 -2.78 14.97
N ASP A 49 16.91 -3.47 13.90
CA ASP A 49 17.80 -3.89 12.83
C ASP A 49 18.28 -2.67 12.02
N LEU A 50 17.41 -1.68 11.84
CA LEU A 50 17.76 -0.41 11.17
C LEU A 50 18.75 0.42 11.98
N GLU A 51 18.63 0.42 13.31
CA GLU A 51 19.62 1.05 14.19
C GLU A 51 21.01 0.41 14.05
N GLN A 52 21.07 -0.93 13.97
CA GLN A 52 22.32 -1.66 13.73
C GLN A 52 22.92 -1.36 12.35
N LEU A 53 22.08 -1.06 11.36
CA LEU A 53 22.49 -0.59 10.03
C LEU A 53 22.85 0.91 10.00
N GLY A 54 22.82 1.61 11.15
CA GLY A 54 23.19 3.02 11.27
C GLY A 54 22.08 4.00 10.92
N VAL A 55 20.85 3.53 10.73
CA VAL A 55 19.65 4.36 10.49
C VAL A 55 19.05 4.75 11.84
N LEU A 56 19.64 5.76 12.50
CA LEU A 56 19.22 6.19 13.84
C LEU A 56 18.08 7.21 13.86
N LYS A 57 17.83 7.87 12.72
CA LYS A 57 16.77 8.88 12.61
C LYS A 57 15.43 8.18 12.45
N VAL A 58 14.51 8.34 13.40
CA VAL A 58 13.16 7.76 13.37
C VAL A 58 12.46 8.05 12.04
N GLY A 59 12.48 9.29 11.55
CA GLY A 59 11.87 9.61 10.26
C GLY A 59 12.45 8.84 9.07
N HIS A 60 13.74 8.49 9.09
CA HIS A 60 14.35 7.66 8.06
C HIS A 60 14.01 6.18 8.24
N GLN A 61 13.89 5.72 9.49
CA GLN A 61 13.41 4.37 9.78
C GLN A 61 11.99 4.18 9.27
N GLU A 62 11.10 5.13 9.53
CA GLU A 62 9.70 5.11 9.06
C GLU A 62 9.60 5.01 7.54
N ILE A 63 10.40 5.79 6.79
CA ILE A 63 10.43 5.70 5.31
C ILE A 63 10.78 4.28 4.85
N ILE A 64 11.81 3.67 5.46
CA ILE A 64 12.25 2.32 5.06
C ILE A 64 11.23 1.27 5.50
N LEU A 65 10.75 1.32 6.74
CA LEU A 65 9.80 0.33 7.28
C LEU A 65 8.46 0.40 6.57
N GLU A 66 7.97 1.59 6.23
CA GLU A 66 6.74 1.74 5.44
C GLU A 66 6.93 1.13 4.04
N ALA A 67 8.08 1.36 3.40
CA ALA A 67 8.39 0.76 2.11
C ALA A 67 8.54 -0.77 2.18
N VAL A 68 9.14 -1.30 3.26
CA VAL A 68 9.22 -2.75 3.54
C VAL A 68 7.82 -3.32 3.75
N GLU A 69 6.93 -2.61 4.43
CA GLU A 69 5.55 -3.04 4.63
C GLU A 69 4.79 -3.15 3.29
N TYR A 70 4.99 -2.21 2.37
CA TYR A 70 4.47 -2.34 1.01
C TYR A 70 5.03 -3.58 0.30
N LEU A 71 6.33 -3.86 0.44
CA LEU A 71 6.92 -5.07 -0.14
C LEU A 71 6.38 -6.36 0.49
N ARG A 72 6.12 -6.39 1.79
CA ARG A 72 5.50 -7.54 2.48
C ARG A 72 4.10 -7.80 1.96
N ASN A 73 3.26 -6.77 1.90
CA ASN A 73 1.91 -6.89 1.36
C ASN A 73 1.94 -7.36 -0.09
N PHE A 74 2.85 -6.81 -0.90
CA PHE A 74 3.04 -7.27 -2.27
C PHE A 74 3.51 -8.73 -2.36
N HIS A 75 4.39 -9.17 -1.46
CA HIS A 75 4.97 -10.51 -1.51
C HIS A 75 4.02 -11.60 -1.00
N TYR A 76 3.23 -11.31 0.05
CA TYR A 76 2.43 -12.31 0.76
C TYR A 76 0.92 -12.24 0.45
N GLU A 77 0.41 -11.06 0.09
CA GLU A 77 -1.03 -10.82 0.04
C GLU A 77 -1.55 -10.48 -1.37
N LEU A 78 -0.68 -10.33 -2.38
CA LEU A 78 -1.08 -9.91 -3.73
C LEU A 78 -2.24 -10.74 -4.31
N ASP A 79 -2.19 -12.06 -4.20
CA ASP A 79 -3.19 -12.98 -4.75
C ASP A 79 -4.34 -13.31 -3.77
N ARG A 80 -4.33 -12.71 -2.57
CA ARG A 80 -5.28 -13.01 -1.49
C ARG A 80 -6.09 -11.79 -1.06
N GLU A 81 -5.46 -10.62 -1.00
CA GLU A 81 -6.07 -9.38 -0.57
C GLU A 81 -7.10 -8.92 -1.59
N ASN A 82 -8.31 -8.63 -1.12
CA ASN A 82 -9.39 -8.02 -1.87
C ASN A 82 -10.21 -7.12 -0.92
N LEU A 83 -11.05 -6.25 -1.49
CA LEU A 83 -11.81 -5.26 -0.73
C LEU A 83 -12.69 -5.91 0.35
N GLN A 84 -13.35 -7.03 0.04
CA GLN A 84 -14.22 -7.72 1.00
C GLN A 84 -13.41 -8.31 2.16
N LEU A 85 -12.24 -8.90 1.90
CA LEU A 85 -11.37 -9.44 2.95
C LEU A 85 -10.87 -8.33 3.89
N LEU A 86 -10.52 -7.17 3.34
CA LEU A 86 -10.12 -6.00 4.13
C LEU A 86 -11.28 -5.47 4.98
N ALA A 87 -12.48 -5.38 4.40
CA ALA A 87 -13.68 -5.00 5.14
C ALA A 87 -13.98 -6.02 6.26
N LEU A 88 -13.86 -7.32 5.99
CA LEU A 88 -14.05 -8.36 7.00
C LEU A 88 -13.07 -8.24 8.17
N ARG A 89 -11.78 -8.00 7.87
CA ARG A 89 -10.75 -7.78 8.92
C ARG A 89 -11.11 -6.58 9.80
N LEU A 90 -11.50 -5.45 9.20
CA LEU A 90 -11.96 -4.26 9.92
C LEU A 90 -13.19 -4.55 10.77
N ALA A 91 -14.22 -5.19 10.20
CA ALA A 91 -15.46 -5.55 10.89
C ALA A 91 -15.17 -6.42 12.12
N CYS A 92 -14.35 -7.46 11.98
CA CYS A 92 -13.99 -8.34 13.09
C CYS A 92 -13.28 -7.59 14.23
N GLN A 93 -12.29 -6.74 13.91
CA GLN A 93 -11.57 -5.98 14.92
C GLN A 93 -12.47 -4.95 15.61
N ALA A 94 -13.29 -4.22 14.84
CA ALA A 94 -14.21 -3.21 15.36
C ALA A 94 -15.30 -3.84 16.25
N HIS A 95 -15.92 -4.95 15.82
CA HIS A 95 -16.87 -5.71 16.65
C HIS A 95 -16.22 -6.26 17.92
N SER A 96 -14.99 -6.79 17.83
CA SER A 96 -14.29 -7.32 19.00
C SER A 96 -14.07 -6.23 20.04
N LEU A 97 -13.55 -5.07 19.62
CA LEU A 97 -13.32 -3.93 20.50
C LEU A 97 -14.62 -3.36 21.06
N HIS A 98 -15.67 -3.21 20.24
CA HIS A 98 -16.99 -2.79 20.70
C HIS A 98 -17.53 -3.70 21.83
N ASN A 99 -17.47 -5.01 21.63
CA ASN A 99 -17.97 -6.00 22.61
C ASN A 99 -17.17 -6.01 23.90
N GLU A 100 -15.85 -5.79 23.83
CA GLU A 100 -15.00 -5.67 25.01
C GLU A 100 -15.36 -4.41 25.81
N LEU A 101 -15.57 -3.29 25.13
CA LEU A 101 -15.92 -2.01 25.76
C LEU A 101 -17.37 -1.95 26.24
N PHE A 102 -18.27 -2.77 25.70
CA PHE A 102 -19.65 -2.87 26.18
C PHE A 102 -19.72 -3.19 27.68
N ARG A 103 -18.75 -3.94 28.20
CA ARG A 103 -18.67 -4.32 29.62
C ARG A 103 -17.90 -3.31 30.49
N GLN A 104 -17.34 -2.27 29.89
CA GLN A 104 -16.54 -1.26 30.58
C GLN A 104 -17.36 0.01 30.82
N THR A 105 -16.97 0.76 31.85
CA THR A 105 -17.56 2.07 32.16
C THR A 105 -16.46 3.12 32.18
N ASP A 106 -16.80 4.36 31.84
CA ASP A 106 -15.90 5.53 31.91
C ASP A 106 -15.44 5.89 33.34
N SER A 107 -15.80 5.09 34.34
CA SER A 107 -15.35 5.24 35.73
C SER A 107 -13.86 4.94 35.91
N LYS A 108 -13.22 4.30 34.92
CA LYS A 108 -11.80 3.95 34.94
C LYS A 108 -11.09 4.57 33.72
N PRO A 109 -9.79 4.90 33.85
CA PRO A 109 -9.01 5.33 32.69
C PRO A 109 -8.94 4.22 31.64
N VAL A 110 -8.79 4.61 30.38
CA VAL A 110 -8.66 3.69 29.24
C VAL A 110 -7.43 2.80 29.45
N ALA A 111 -7.61 1.48 29.36
CA ALA A 111 -6.51 0.54 29.51
C ALA A 111 -5.55 0.61 28.33
N THR A 112 -4.26 0.37 28.57
CA THR A 112 -3.24 0.31 27.51
C THR A 112 -3.59 -0.71 26.42
N GLN A 113 -4.22 -1.83 26.81
CA GLN A 113 -4.71 -2.83 25.86
C GLN A 113 -5.75 -2.23 24.90
N THR A 114 -6.76 -1.53 25.43
CA THR A 114 -7.76 -0.81 24.62
C THR A 114 -7.12 0.18 23.65
N LEU A 115 -6.12 0.93 24.08
CA LEU A 115 -5.38 1.84 23.19
C LEU A 115 -4.66 1.07 22.07
N SER A 116 -4.06 -0.07 22.38
CA SER A 116 -3.45 -0.97 21.39
C SER A 116 -4.48 -1.50 20.39
N ASP A 117 -5.67 -1.89 20.87
CA ASP A 117 -6.74 -2.40 20.03
C ASP A 117 -7.33 -1.30 19.13
N VAL A 118 -7.47 -0.07 19.65
CA VAL A 118 -7.82 1.11 18.85
C VAL A 118 -6.81 1.32 17.73
N VAL A 119 -5.49 1.29 18.03
CA VAL A 119 -4.46 1.38 16.99
C VAL A 119 -4.63 0.26 15.96
N GLY A 120 -4.91 -0.98 16.40
CA GLY A 120 -5.22 -2.10 15.52
C GLY A 120 -6.36 -1.81 14.54
N VAL A 121 -7.50 -1.29 15.03
CA VAL A 121 -8.65 -0.93 14.17
C VAL A 121 -8.32 0.26 13.25
N VAL A 122 -7.64 1.31 13.72
CA VAL A 122 -7.23 2.44 12.84
C VAL A 122 -6.31 1.95 11.72
N THR A 123 -5.36 1.08 12.05
CA THR A 123 -4.39 0.58 11.07
C THR A 123 -5.02 -0.30 9.99
N SER A 124 -6.12 -1.00 10.27
CA SER A 124 -6.84 -1.81 9.27
C SER A 124 -7.71 -1.00 8.31
N VAL A 125 -8.02 0.26 8.63
CA VAL A 125 -8.70 1.18 7.70
C VAL A 125 -7.79 1.59 6.54
N LYS A 126 -6.49 1.79 6.77
CA LYS A 126 -5.53 2.26 5.75
C LYS A 126 -5.54 1.40 4.47
N PRO A 127 -5.37 0.06 4.51
CA PRO A 127 -5.40 -0.75 3.29
C PRO A 127 -6.77 -0.70 2.60
N LEU A 128 -7.87 -0.65 3.35
CA LEU A 128 -9.22 -0.56 2.79
C LEU A 128 -9.41 0.74 1.99
N VAL A 129 -9.01 1.89 2.55
CA VAL A 129 -9.04 3.19 1.87
C VAL A 129 -8.15 3.17 0.62
N ARG A 130 -6.94 2.59 0.70
CA ARG A 130 -6.04 2.47 -0.46
C ARG A 130 -6.65 1.67 -1.60
N TRP A 131 -7.45 0.64 -1.31
CA TRP A 131 -8.18 -0.10 -2.33
C TRP A 131 -9.27 0.75 -2.98
N LEU A 132 -10.01 1.54 -2.17
CA LEU A 132 -11.06 2.45 -2.67
C LEU A 132 -10.49 3.62 -3.50
N ASP A 133 -9.21 3.95 -3.34
CA ASP A 133 -8.50 4.96 -4.15
C ASP A 133 -7.98 4.42 -5.50
N LYS A 134 -8.20 3.13 -5.80
CA LYS A 134 -7.71 2.49 -7.02
C LYS A 134 -8.86 2.06 -7.93
N PRO A 135 -8.64 2.01 -9.26
CA PRO A 135 -9.59 1.36 -10.16
C PRO A 135 -9.84 -0.10 -9.75
N PRO A 136 -11.04 -0.66 -9.97
CA PRO A 136 -12.20 -0.01 -10.57
C PRO A 136 -13.01 0.86 -9.58
N PHE A 137 -12.65 0.91 -8.30
CA PHE A 137 -13.44 1.56 -7.24
C PHE A 137 -13.33 3.09 -7.26
N SER A 138 -12.15 3.61 -7.59
CA SER A 138 -11.87 5.04 -7.63
C SER A 138 -12.84 5.77 -8.57
N GLY A 139 -13.44 6.85 -8.08
CA GLY A 139 -14.34 7.70 -8.87
C GLY A 139 -15.82 7.30 -8.82
N GLN A 140 -16.16 6.13 -8.28
CA GLN A 140 -17.56 5.77 -8.07
C GLN A 140 -18.10 6.42 -6.78
N ALA A 141 -19.30 7.01 -6.85
CA ALA A 141 -19.89 7.75 -5.73
C ALA A 141 -20.08 6.89 -4.48
N GLU A 142 -20.62 5.67 -4.63
CA GLU A 142 -20.88 4.75 -3.52
C GLU A 142 -19.59 4.42 -2.73
N TYR A 143 -18.50 4.08 -3.42
CA TYR A 143 -17.21 3.79 -2.81
C TYR A 143 -16.55 5.03 -2.20
N ASN A 144 -16.66 6.18 -2.86
CA ASN A 144 -16.10 7.44 -2.36
C ASN A 144 -16.80 7.93 -1.08
N ASP A 145 -18.12 7.75 -0.98
CA ASP A 145 -18.89 8.09 0.22
C ASP A 145 -18.44 7.22 1.40
N ARG A 146 -18.33 5.90 1.18
CA ARG A 146 -17.85 4.96 2.21
C ARG A 146 -16.41 5.24 2.61
N LYS A 147 -15.52 5.52 1.64
CA LYS A 147 -14.13 5.92 1.90
C LYS A 147 -14.05 7.15 2.80
N THR A 148 -14.85 8.17 2.52
CA THR A 148 -14.87 9.42 3.30
C THR A 148 -15.35 9.17 4.73
N GLN A 149 -16.37 8.32 4.89
CA GLN A 149 -16.88 7.92 6.21
C GLN A 149 -15.84 7.13 7.01
N LEU A 150 -15.19 6.13 6.39
CA LEU A 150 -14.11 5.35 6.99
C LEU A 150 -12.95 6.24 7.47
N LEU A 151 -12.51 7.18 6.62
CA LEU A 151 -11.46 8.13 6.97
C LEU A 151 -11.87 9.01 8.16
N LYS A 152 -13.07 9.59 8.12
CA LYS A 152 -13.59 10.43 9.21
C LYS A 152 -13.57 9.67 10.54
N LEU A 153 -14.14 8.47 10.58
CA LEU A 153 -14.22 7.66 11.80
C LEU A 153 -12.84 7.20 12.28
N SER A 154 -11.92 6.87 11.37
CA SER A 154 -10.55 6.51 11.76
C SER A 154 -9.79 7.66 12.43
N ILE A 155 -9.98 8.90 11.96
CA ILE A 155 -9.38 10.10 12.55
C ILE A 155 -10.02 10.39 13.90
N GLU A 156 -11.34 10.28 14.00
CA GLU A 156 -12.08 10.45 15.25
C GLU A 156 -11.57 9.46 16.31
N MET A 157 -11.48 8.18 15.97
CA MET A 157 -11.00 7.14 16.87
C MET A 157 -9.54 7.33 17.31
N ALA A 158 -8.66 7.70 16.37
CA ALA A 158 -7.27 8.05 16.69
C ALA A 158 -7.17 9.26 17.62
N THR A 159 -8.04 10.25 17.42
CA THR A 159 -8.10 11.45 18.25
C THR A 159 -8.60 11.14 19.66
N CYS A 160 -9.64 10.31 19.80
CA CYS A 160 -10.15 9.87 21.10
C CYS A 160 -9.09 9.11 21.91
N ALA A 161 -8.30 8.24 21.27
CA ALA A 161 -7.20 7.52 21.93
C ALA A 161 -6.04 8.43 22.38
N GLN A 162 -5.84 9.59 21.75
CA GLN A 162 -4.79 10.54 22.11
C GLN A 162 -5.20 11.54 23.20
N ARG A 163 -6.51 11.82 23.36
CA ARG A 163 -7.05 12.87 24.27
C ARG A 163 -7.07 12.49 25.76
N ASP A 164 -6.13 11.67 26.20
CA ASP A 164 -6.00 11.12 27.56
C ASP A 164 -6.50 12.03 28.70
N ARG A 165 -7.19 11.46 29.70
CA ARG A 165 -7.75 12.08 30.93
C ARG A 165 -8.75 13.26 30.84
N PHE A 166 -8.89 13.93 29.69
CA PHE A 166 -9.78 15.11 29.55
C PHE A 166 -11.04 14.86 28.72
N ALA A 167 -11.13 13.71 28.04
CA ALA A 167 -12.38 13.28 27.44
C ALA A 167 -13.37 12.91 28.54
N GLU A 168 -14.60 13.43 28.47
CA GLU A 168 -15.61 13.23 29.51
C GLU A 168 -16.08 11.76 29.54
N LYS A 169 -16.11 11.09 28.37
CA LYS A 169 -16.54 9.70 28.21
C LYS A 169 -15.81 8.95 27.08
N PRO A 170 -14.48 8.73 27.18
CA PRO A 170 -13.68 8.14 26.12
C PRO A 170 -14.10 6.71 25.73
N ILE A 171 -14.58 5.90 26.68
CA ILE A 171 -15.00 4.51 26.41
C ILE A 171 -16.32 4.50 25.62
N GLU A 172 -17.30 5.34 25.99
CA GLU A 172 -18.54 5.48 25.22
C GLU A 172 -18.25 5.97 23.78
N GLU A 173 -17.37 6.96 23.61
CA GLU A 173 -16.97 7.48 22.28
C GLU A 173 -16.30 6.39 21.43
N ILE A 174 -15.24 5.75 21.95
CA ILE A 174 -14.52 4.69 21.22
C ILE A 174 -15.48 3.56 20.82
N ARG A 175 -16.38 3.16 21.74
CA ARG A 175 -17.35 2.10 21.48
C ARG A 175 -18.34 2.48 20.38
N ALA A 176 -18.83 3.73 20.36
CA ALA A 176 -19.73 4.22 19.33
C ALA A 176 -19.03 4.27 17.95
N THR A 177 -17.81 4.81 17.89
CA THR A 177 -17.03 4.83 16.65
C THR A 177 -16.72 3.43 16.12
N CYS A 178 -16.45 2.45 17.01
CA CYS A 178 -16.27 1.04 16.62
C CYS A 178 -17.54 0.43 16.01
N ASP A 179 -18.72 0.73 16.58
CA ASP A 179 -19.99 0.26 16.04
C ASP A 179 -20.24 0.83 14.63
N GLU A 180 -20.03 2.14 14.44
CA GLU A 180 -20.16 2.78 13.13
C GLU A 180 -19.17 2.21 12.09
N LEU A 181 -17.91 2.00 12.47
CA LEU A 181 -16.91 1.36 11.61
C LEU A 181 -17.30 -0.07 11.24
N ALA A 182 -17.80 -0.85 12.20
CA ALA A 182 -18.23 -2.21 11.99
C ALA A 182 -19.42 -2.28 11.03
N GLN A 183 -20.41 -1.38 11.19
CA GLN A 183 -21.57 -1.28 10.31
C GLN A 183 -21.18 -0.89 8.87
N LEU A 184 -20.26 0.06 8.69
CA LEU A 184 -19.75 0.42 7.37
C LEU A 184 -19.00 -0.75 6.70
N ALA A 185 -18.19 -1.47 7.46
CA ALA A 185 -17.47 -2.63 6.96
C ALA A 185 -18.44 -3.78 6.60
N ASP A 186 -19.44 -4.04 7.46
CA ASP A 186 -20.50 -5.02 7.19
C ASP A 186 -21.32 -4.67 5.94
N TYR A 187 -21.58 -3.38 5.69
CA TYR A 187 -22.24 -2.91 4.47
C TYR A 187 -21.43 -3.24 3.21
N ILE A 188 -20.11 -2.99 3.24
CA ILE A 188 -19.22 -3.35 2.12
C ILE A 188 -19.27 -4.86 1.84
N ILE A 189 -19.42 -5.69 2.88
CA ILE A 189 -19.44 -7.15 2.76
C ILE A 189 -20.78 -7.66 2.23
N ARG A 190 -21.90 -7.10 2.69
CA ARG A 190 -23.24 -7.69 2.52
C ARG A 190 -24.12 -6.99 1.50
N ASP A 191 -24.00 -5.67 1.38
CA ASP A 191 -24.93 -4.84 0.63
C ASP A 191 -24.38 -4.39 -0.73
N ILE A 192 -23.05 -4.36 -0.89
CA ILE A 192 -22.42 -4.08 -2.18
C ILE A 192 -22.56 -5.29 -3.12
N SER A 193 -23.21 -5.07 -4.27
CA SER A 193 -23.47 -6.11 -5.26
C SER A 193 -22.38 -6.25 -6.34
N ASP A 194 -21.36 -5.38 -6.31
CA ASP A 194 -20.27 -5.39 -7.27
C ASP A 194 -19.33 -6.60 -7.04
N PRO A 195 -19.20 -7.53 -8.00
CA PRO A 195 -18.34 -8.70 -7.84
C PRO A 195 -16.85 -8.36 -7.77
N MET A 196 -16.44 -7.13 -8.14
CA MET A 196 -15.04 -6.70 -8.08
C MET A 196 -14.51 -6.64 -6.66
N ILE A 197 -15.36 -6.49 -5.64
CA ILE A 197 -14.94 -6.47 -4.23
C ILE A 197 -14.27 -7.79 -3.78
N LEU A 198 -14.56 -8.89 -4.50
CA LEU A 198 -14.02 -10.23 -4.25
C LEU A 198 -12.73 -10.49 -5.01
N GLN A 199 -12.36 -9.62 -5.94
CA GLN A 199 -11.28 -9.87 -6.86
C GLN A 199 -9.94 -9.42 -6.27
N PRO A 200 -8.94 -10.31 -6.18
CA PRO A 200 -7.62 -9.93 -5.73
C PRO A 200 -6.90 -9.08 -6.78
N ALA A 201 -5.85 -8.39 -6.33
CA ALA A 201 -4.96 -7.69 -7.23
C ALA A 201 -4.23 -8.70 -8.15
N SER A 202 -3.99 -8.31 -9.39
CA SER A 202 -3.27 -9.16 -10.36
C SER A 202 -1.94 -8.52 -10.73
N LEU A 203 -0.93 -9.30 -11.12
CA LEU A 203 0.33 -8.77 -11.63
C LEU A 203 0.50 -9.15 -13.10
N ASP A 204 0.67 -8.15 -13.96
CA ASP A 204 0.88 -8.33 -15.40
C ASP A 204 2.24 -7.78 -15.84
N LEU A 205 2.81 -8.41 -16.87
CA LEU A 205 4.07 -8.00 -17.48
C LEU A 205 3.78 -7.18 -18.75
N ALA A 206 4.12 -5.90 -18.69
CA ALA A 206 4.10 -4.99 -19.84
C ALA A 206 5.49 -4.96 -20.51
N THR A 207 5.52 -5.09 -21.84
CA THR A 207 6.75 -4.99 -22.64
C THR A 207 6.60 -3.83 -23.60
N LEU A 208 7.41 -2.79 -23.40
CA LEU A 208 7.42 -1.61 -24.24
C LEU A 208 8.63 -1.66 -25.17
N LYS A 209 8.39 -1.58 -26.48
CA LYS A 209 9.42 -1.50 -27.52
C LYS A 209 9.35 -0.14 -28.17
N LYS A 210 10.40 0.66 -28.02
CA LYS A 210 10.49 1.99 -28.65
C LYS A 210 11.61 2.04 -29.66
N ARG A 211 11.53 2.97 -30.61
CA ARG A 211 12.67 3.29 -31.48
C ARG A 211 13.61 4.27 -30.78
N PRO A 212 14.89 4.34 -31.18
CA PRO A 212 15.81 5.36 -30.67
C PRO A 212 15.23 6.76 -30.89
N GLY A 213 15.10 7.54 -29.82
CA GLY A 213 14.52 8.89 -29.85
C GLY A 213 13.02 8.98 -29.54
N ASP A 214 12.28 7.87 -29.57
CA ASP A 214 10.86 7.86 -29.18
C ASP A 214 10.73 7.90 -27.64
N ASP A 215 9.63 8.48 -27.16
CA ASP A 215 9.21 8.39 -25.76
C ASP A 215 8.24 7.20 -25.58
N LEU A 216 8.20 6.64 -24.38
CA LEU A 216 7.29 5.54 -24.04
C LEU A 216 5.84 6.02 -23.96
N GLY A 217 5.63 7.31 -23.67
CA GLY A 217 4.35 7.98 -23.70
C GLY A 217 3.43 7.62 -22.54
N PHE A 218 3.99 7.53 -21.34
CA PHE A 218 3.22 7.53 -20.10
C PHE A 218 3.92 8.40 -19.06
N TYR A 219 3.14 8.91 -18.12
CA TYR A 219 3.64 9.71 -17.00
C TYR A 219 3.43 8.98 -15.69
N ILE A 220 4.34 9.17 -14.76
CA ILE A 220 4.27 8.59 -13.41
C ILE A 220 3.94 9.72 -12.44
N LEU A 221 2.97 9.50 -11.57
CA LEU A 221 2.69 10.43 -10.47
C LEU A 221 3.91 10.50 -9.54
N PRO A 222 4.36 11.70 -9.13
CA PRO A 222 5.36 11.82 -8.08
C PRO A 222 4.90 11.09 -6.83
N SER A 223 5.74 10.21 -6.30
CA SER A 223 5.46 9.46 -5.08
C SER A 223 6.65 9.54 -4.13
N PHE A 224 6.33 9.62 -2.85
CA PHE A 224 7.32 9.73 -1.76
C PHE A 224 7.52 8.40 -1.01
N HIS A 225 6.73 7.36 -1.33
CA HIS A 225 6.71 6.09 -0.59
C HIS A 225 7.09 4.87 -1.45
N GLY A 226 7.79 5.09 -2.57
CA GLY A 226 8.25 4.00 -3.45
C GLY A 226 7.15 3.34 -4.30
N THR A 227 5.94 3.91 -4.35
CA THR A 227 4.85 3.47 -5.24
C THR A 227 4.81 4.30 -6.51
N HIS A 228 4.95 3.68 -7.68
CA HIS A 228 4.99 4.42 -8.94
C HIS A 228 3.70 4.22 -9.73
N GLN A 229 2.75 5.14 -9.57
CA GLN A 229 1.46 5.06 -10.25
C GLN A 229 1.49 5.73 -11.62
N ILE A 230 0.87 5.12 -12.62
CA ILE A 230 0.68 5.72 -13.95
C ILE A 230 -0.38 6.82 -13.85
N ALA A 231 0.02 8.05 -14.13
CA ALA A 231 -0.84 9.22 -14.16
C ALA A 231 -1.67 9.28 -15.44
N GLU A 232 -1.04 8.97 -16.57
CA GLU A 232 -1.65 9.07 -17.90
C GLU A 232 -0.88 8.19 -18.87
N VAL A 233 -1.61 7.60 -19.82
CA VAL A 233 -1.04 6.93 -21.00
C VAL A 233 -1.41 7.74 -22.24
N LYS A 234 -0.40 8.32 -22.91
CA LYS A 234 -0.59 9.16 -24.09
C LYS A 234 -1.17 8.34 -25.24
N PHE A 235 -2.26 8.83 -25.84
CA PHE A 235 -2.89 8.17 -26.97
C PHE A 235 -1.90 7.93 -28.13
N SER A 236 -2.03 6.75 -28.76
CA SER A 236 -1.15 6.27 -29.85
C SER A 236 0.35 6.13 -29.51
N SER A 237 0.75 6.24 -28.24
CA SER A 237 2.12 5.97 -27.79
C SER A 237 2.45 4.47 -27.74
N VAL A 238 3.72 4.15 -27.46
CA VAL A 238 4.17 2.75 -27.23
C VAL A 238 3.43 2.14 -26.04
N ALA A 239 3.23 2.90 -24.95
CA ALA A 239 2.46 2.45 -23.80
C ALA A 239 0.98 2.23 -24.13
N HIS A 240 0.37 3.09 -24.94
CA HIS A 240 -1.01 2.88 -25.40
C HIS A 240 -1.13 1.63 -26.29
N GLN A 241 -0.23 1.47 -27.26
CA GLN A 241 -0.24 0.36 -28.20
C GLN A 241 0.01 -1.00 -27.54
N CYS A 242 0.65 -1.03 -26.37
CA CYS A 242 0.86 -2.29 -25.66
C CYS A 242 -0.44 -2.83 -25.04
N ALA A 243 -1.48 -2.00 -24.89
CA ALA A 243 -2.79 -2.34 -24.32
C ALA A 243 -2.72 -3.04 -22.95
N LYS A 244 -1.60 -2.83 -22.25
CA LYS A 244 -1.26 -3.42 -20.95
C LYS A 244 -0.80 -2.35 -19.97
N MET A 245 -1.24 -1.12 -20.13
CA MET A 245 -0.97 -0.04 -19.18
C MET A 245 -2.18 0.87 -19.19
N GLU A 246 -2.68 1.17 -18.01
CA GLU A 246 -3.83 2.05 -17.78
C GLU A 246 -3.48 3.09 -16.73
N GLU A 247 -4.22 4.20 -16.76
CA GLU A 247 -4.18 5.18 -15.69
C GLU A 247 -4.58 4.51 -14.36
N GLY A 248 -3.82 4.80 -13.30
CA GLY A 248 -4.05 4.22 -11.98
C GLY A 248 -3.27 2.95 -11.68
N ASP A 249 -2.66 2.30 -12.67
CA ASP A 249 -1.81 1.12 -12.46
C ASP A 249 -0.54 1.46 -11.66
N GLU A 250 -0.08 0.50 -10.85
CA GLU A 250 1.17 0.62 -10.10
C GLU A 250 2.31 -0.17 -10.77
N ILE A 251 3.42 0.50 -11.04
CA ILE A 251 4.67 -0.11 -11.50
C ILE A 251 5.43 -0.66 -10.29
N VAL A 252 5.61 -1.97 -10.28
CA VAL A 252 6.25 -2.68 -9.17
C VAL A 252 7.73 -2.92 -9.44
N GLN A 253 8.07 -3.28 -10.67
CA GLN A 253 9.44 -3.60 -11.04
C GLN A 253 9.71 -3.25 -12.48
N VAL A 254 10.90 -2.71 -12.75
CA VAL A 254 11.41 -2.46 -14.09
C VAL A 254 12.58 -3.43 -14.33
N ILE A 255 12.43 -4.32 -15.31
CA ILE A 255 13.34 -5.42 -15.66
C ILE A 255 14.08 -5.05 -16.97
N PRO A 256 15.40 -4.81 -16.92
CA PRO A 256 16.20 -4.64 -18.12
C PRO A 256 16.28 -5.94 -18.92
N THR A 257 16.21 -5.83 -20.25
CA THR A 257 16.49 -6.96 -21.14
C THR A 257 18.01 -7.15 -21.23
N THR A 258 18.49 -8.36 -20.95
CA THR A 258 19.89 -8.71 -20.61
C THR A 258 20.93 -8.40 -21.70
N LEU A 259 22.17 -8.13 -21.25
CA LEU A 259 23.49 -8.19 -21.94
C LEU A 259 24.22 -6.88 -22.28
N PHE A 260 24.30 -5.89 -21.38
CA PHE A 260 25.55 -5.12 -21.23
C PHE A 260 25.70 -4.68 -19.77
N GLN A 261 26.78 -5.15 -19.12
CA GLN A 261 27.33 -4.47 -17.95
C GLN A 261 27.67 -3.03 -18.34
N VAL A 262 27.62 -2.14 -17.34
CA VAL A 262 28.20 -0.78 -17.24
C VAL A 262 27.12 0.28 -17.02
N GLU A 263 27.13 0.77 -15.77
CA GLU A 263 26.76 2.12 -15.33
C GLU A 263 25.55 2.77 -16.01
N THR A 264 24.40 2.77 -15.31
CA THR A 264 23.48 3.92 -15.11
C THR A 264 22.09 3.38 -14.77
N TYR A 265 21.82 3.07 -13.50
CA TYR A 265 20.46 2.80 -13.03
C TYR A 265 19.97 3.98 -12.21
N LYS A 266 19.57 5.04 -12.93
CA LYS A 266 18.91 6.21 -12.36
C LYS A 266 17.44 5.86 -12.15
N SER A 267 17.07 5.74 -10.87
CA SER A 267 15.72 5.86 -10.29
C SER A 267 14.64 6.27 -11.30
N ILE A 268 13.95 5.33 -11.97
CA ILE A 268 12.70 5.48 -12.76
C ILE A 268 12.59 6.72 -13.71
N ARG A 269 13.68 7.47 -13.92
CA ARG A 269 13.78 8.68 -14.74
C ARG A 269 14.47 8.42 -16.07
N ALA A 270 14.99 7.22 -16.27
CA ALA A 270 15.62 6.80 -17.51
C ALA A 270 15.04 5.45 -17.94
N ILE A 271 13.81 5.45 -18.43
CA ILE A 271 13.21 4.24 -18.99
C ILE A 271 13.72 4.09 -20.44
N SER A 272 14.93 3.53 -20.55
CA SER A 272 15.47 3.00 -21.79
C SER A 272 15.20 1.49 -21.84
N GLU A 273 14.40 1.07 -22.83
CA GLU A 273 14.10 -0.32 -23.23
C GLU A 273 13.93 -1.34 -22.10
N THR A 274 12.85 -1.19 -21.34
CA THR A 274 12.67 -1.95 -20.11
C THR A 274 11.30 -2.63 -20.05
N ARG A 275 11.28 -3.91 -19.66
CA ARG A 275 10.04 -4.65 -19.32
C ARG A 275 9.59 -4.18 -17.94
N ALA A 276 8.31 -3.99 -17.68
CA ALA A 276 7.83 -3.63 -16.35
C ALA A 276 6.79 -4.64 -15.85
N LYS A 277 6.90 -5.07 -14.59
CA LYS A 277 5.82 -5.76 -13.87
C LYS A 277 4.95 -4.70 -13.21
N ARG A 278 3.64 -4.74 -13.48
CA ARG A 278 2.63 -3.86 -12.88
C ARG A 278 1.60 -4.64 -12.09
N THR A 279 1.07 -4.05 -11.03
CA THR A 279 -0.15 -4.54 -10.39
C THR A 279 -1.34 -3.94 -11.13
N ARG A 280 -2.23 -4.80 -11.62
CA ARG A 280 -3.50 -4.44 -12.25
C ARG A 280 -4.64 -4.85 -11.32
N TYR A 281 -5.51 -3.91 -11.02
CA TYR A 281 -6.79 -4.15 -10.36
C TYR A 281 -7.85 -4.34 -11.46
N MET A 282 -8.81 -5.23 -11.26
CA MET A 282 -9.55 -5.88 -12.36
C MET A 282 -10.22 -4.95 -13.38
N GLU A 283 -10.15 -5.38 -14.65
CA GLU A 283 -10.70 -4.74 -15.85
C GLU A 283 -12.24 -4.66 -15.81
N THR A 284 -12.80 -3.46 -15.79
CA THR A 284 -14.21 -3.22 -16.17
C THR A 284 -14.33 -3.32 -17.68
N HIS A 285 -14.91 -4.41 -18.19
CA HIS A 285 -15.33 -4.50 -19.58
C HIS A 285 -16.57 -3.62 -19.79
N PHE A 286 -16.40 -2.43 -20.38
CA PHE A 286 -17.52 -1.69 -20.95
C PHE A 286 -17.85 -2.27 -22.32
N TYR A 287 -18.97 -2.98 -22.42
CA TYR A 287 -19.63 -3.17 -23.71
C TYR A 287 -20.38 -1.87 -24.05
N TYR A 288 -20.03 -1.26 -25.18
CA TYR A 288 -20.76 -0.13 -25.76
C TYR A 288 -22.23 -0.50 -26.03
N LEU A 289 -23.14 0.35 -25.57
CA LEU A 289 -24.13 1.06 -26.40
C LEU A 289 -24.36 2.45 -25.80
#